data_AF-A0A9D7HCU4-F1
#
_entry.id   AF-A0A9D7HCU4-F1
#
_cell.length_a   1.000
_cell.length_b   1.000
_cell.length_c   1.000
_cell.angle_alpha   90.00
_cell.angle_beta   90.00
_cell.angle_gamma   90.00
#
_symmetry.space_group_name_H-M   'P 1'
#
loop_
_entity.id
_entity.type
_entity.pdbx_description
1 polymer ?
#
loop_
_entity_poly.entity_id
_entity_poly.type
_entity_poly.pdbx_seq_one_letter_code
_entity_poly.pdbx_strand_id
1 'polypeptide(L)'
;MMFYRLAAASGLFAAAAGWPSLVRALNNLTMTPLERALQTSWCGPPPTDTLSFFGHCAICFAGVAVLAAAGLIVLLAEEETPARVRAARKMARARLAWAPRSNENF
;
A
#
# COMPACT_ATOMS: atom_id res chain seq x y z
N MET A 1 -9.65 20.13 4.65
CA MET A 1 -9.42 18.67 4.47
C MET A 1 -7.92 18.34 4.35
N MET A 2 -7.07 19.30 3.95
CA MET A 2 -5.61 19.19 3.92
C MET A 2 -4.92 18.56 5.15
N PHE A 3 -5.34 18.89 6.39
CA PHE A 3 -4.76 18.30 7.61
C PHE A 3 -4.91 16.78 7.70
N TYR A 4 -6.07 16.22 7.31
CA TYR A 4 -6.29 14.77 7.33
C TYR A 4 -5.43 14.05 6.30
N ARG A 5 -5.18 14.67 5.14
CA ARG A 5 -4.30 14.13 4.10
C ARG A 5 -2.85 14.11 4.54
N LEU A 6 -2.37 15.20 5.15
CA LEU A 6 -1.03 15.26 5.72
C LEU A 6 -0.85 14.20 6.82
N ALA A 7 -1.82 14.06 7.71
CA ALA A 7 -1.80 13.02 8.74
C ALA A 7 -1.76 11.61 8.11
N ALA A 8 -2.63 11.32 7.14
CA ALA A 8 -2.67 10.03 6.46
C ALA A 8 -1.36 9.72 5.70
N ALA A 9 -0.82 10.69 4.96
CA ALA A 9 0.44 10.56 4.26
C ALA A 9 1.61 10.35 5.22
N SER A 10 1.68 11.12 6.31
CA SER A 10 2.71 10.93 7.34
C SER A 10 2.64 9.55 7.99
N GLY A 11 1.44 9.01 8.20
CA GLY A 11 1.25 7.65 8.70
C GLY A 11 1.80 6.60 7.72
N LEU A 12 1.55 6.77 6.42
CA LEU A 12 2.07 5.88 5.37
C LEU A 12 3.60 5.95 5.25
N PHE A 13 4.19 7.14 5.34
CA PHE A 13 5.65 7.27 5.35
C PHE A 13 6.28 6.70 6.62
N ALA A 14 5.66 6.90 7.79
CA ALA A 14 6.11 6.29 9.04
C ALA A 14 6.03 4.76 8.98
N ALA A 15 4.94 4.22 8.42
CA ALA A 15 4.79 2.79 8.19
C ALA A 15 5.84 2.26 7.20
N ALA A 16 6.14 3.01 6.13
CA ALA A 16 7.20 2.65 5.18
C ALA A 16 8.57 2.58 5.88
N ALA A 17 8.92 3.58 6.69
CA ALA A 17 10.17 3.58 7.44
C ALA A 17 10.26 2.43 8.46
N GLY A 18 9.14 2.06 9.09
CA GLY A 18 9.06 0.96 10.04
C GLY A 18 8.94 -0.44 9.43
N TRP A 19 8.69 -0.55 8.12
CA TRP A 19 8.36 -1.81 7.46
C TRP A 19 9.43 -2.91 7.62
N PRO A 20 10.75 -2.64 7.43
CA PRO A 20 11.78 -3.67 7.60
C PRO A 20 11.81 -4.24 9.02
N SER A 21 11.63 -3.38 10.02
CA SER A 21 11.57 -3.78 11.44
C SER A 21 10.34 -4.63 11.73
N LEU A 22 9.19 -4.26 11.16
CA LEU A 22 7.94 -5.01 11.30
C LEU A 22 8.06 -6.42 10.70
N VAL A 23 8.56 -6.53 9.46
CA VAL A 23 8.79 -7.83 8.80
C VAL A 23 9.76 -8.69 9.60
N ARG A 24 10.84 -8.11 10.13
CA ARG A 24 11.79 -8.83 10.99
C ARG A 24 11.12 -9.35 12.26
N ALA A 25 10.30 -8.54 12.92
CA ALA A 25 9.56 -8.95 14.12
C ALA A 25 8.57 -10.08 13.82
N LEU A 26 7.79 -9.96 12.74
CA LEU A 26 6.89 -11.01 12.28
C LEU A 26 7.63 -12.31 11.97
N ASN A 27 8.73 -12.24 11.23
CA ASN A 27 9.53 -13.42 10.90
C ASN A 27 10.07 -14.11 12.16
N ASN A 28 10.53 -13.33 13.14
CA ASN A 28 10.98 -13.86 14.43
C ASN A 28 9.86 -14.55 15.23
N LEU A 29 8.63 -14.06 15.11
CA LEU A 29 7.46 -14.64 15.77
C LEU A 29 6.97 -15.93 15.07
N THR A 30 7.15 -16.02 13.76
CA THR A 30 6.76 -17.21 12.98
C THR A 30 7.80 -18.33 13.00
N MET A 31 9.04 -18.02 13.36
CA MET A 31 10.10 -19.02 13.45
C MET A 31 9.92 -19.98 14.62
N THR A 32 10.08 -21.26 14.33
CA THR A 32 10.20 -22.31 15.34
C THR A 32 11.52 -22.18 16.12
N PRO A 33 11.61 -22.76 17.34
CA PRO A 33 12.85 -22.78 18.11
C PRO A 33 14.03 -23.40 17.34
N LEU A 34 13.78 -24.42 16.52
CA LEU A 34 14.80 -25.08 15.70
C LEU A 34 15.34 -24.15 14.60
N GLU A 35 14.47 -23.44 13.89
CA GLU A 35 14.86 -22.49 12.85
C GLU A 35 15.68 -21.34 13.43
N ARG A 36 15.31 -20.85 14.62
CA ARG A 36 16.06 -19.80 15.30
C ARG A 36 17.46 -20.28 15.70
N ALA A 37 17.59 -21.52 16.18
CA ALA A 37 18.88 -22.12 16.50
C ALA A 37 19.76 -22.29 15.25
N LEU A 38 19.18 -22.74 14.13
CA LEU A 38 19.86 -22.90 12.84
C LEU A 38 20.35 -21.58 12.25
N GLN A 39 19.58 -20.49 12.41
CA GLN A 39 20.04 -19.17 12.00
C GLN A 39 21.27 -18.70 12.78
N THR A 40 21.32 -18.98 14.08
CA THR A 40 22.43 -18.54 14.94
C THR A 40 23.67 -19.43 14.84
N SER A 41 23.54 -20.67 14.36
CA SER A 41 24.65 -21.63 14.27
C SER A 41 25.37 -21.61 12.92
N TRP A 42 24.88 -20.85 11.93
CA TRP A 42 25.48 -20.80 10.61
C TRP A 42 26.68 -19.84 10.58
N CYS A 43 27.89 -20.38 10.42
CA CYS A 43 29.14 -19.60 10.35
C CYS A 43 29.44 -18.99 8.96
N GLY A 44 28.42 -18.82 8.10
CA GLY A 44 28.57 -18.34 6.74
C GLY A 44 27.35 -17.54 6.27
N PRO A 45 27.50 -16.64 5.29
CA PRO A 45 26.38 -15.84 4.80
C PRO A 45 25.31 -16.77 4.21
N PRO A 46 24.03 -16.60 4.58
CA PRO A 46 22.97 -17.43 4.03
C PRO A 46 22.88 -17.23 2.50
N PRO A 47 22.65 -18.30 1.72
CA PRO A 47 22.66 -18.23 0.25
C PRO A 47 21.58 -17.30 -0.34
N THR A 48 20.58 -16.92 0.45
CA THR A 48 19.53 -15.97 0.08
C THR A 48 19.95 -14.50 0.13
N ASP A 49 21.17 -14.17 0.61
CA ASP A 49 21.64 -12.78 0.74
C ASP A 49 22.19 -12.16 -0.56
N THR A 50 22.18 -12.89 -1.68
CA THR A 50 22.68 -12.38 -2.98
C THR A 50 21.89 -11.19 -3.53
N LEU A 51 20.68 -10.95 -3.02
CA LEU A 51 19.84 -9.78 -3.32
C LEU A 51 19.62 -8.88 -2.10
N SER A 52 20.49 -8.98 -1.08
CA SER A 52 20.43 -8.09 0.08
C SER A 52 21.03 -6.74 -0.25
N PHE A 53 20.20 -5.69 -0.29
CA PHE A 53 20.66 -4.31 -0.43
C PHE A 53 20.61 -3.68 0.97
N PHE A 54 21.72 -3.11 1.45
CA PHE A 54 21.84 -2.60 2.84
C PHE A 54 21.43 -3.60 3.95
N GLY A 55 21.62 -4.91 3.73
CA GLY A 55 21.25 -5.93 4.74
C GLY A 55 19.75 -6.22 4.85
N HIS A 56 18.96 -5.84 3.84
CA HIS A 56 17.53 -6.17 3.75
C HIS A 56 17.21 -6.87 2.42
N CYS A 57 16.28 -7.84 2.45
CA CYS A 57 15.86 -8.57 1.26
C CYS A 57 14.93 -7.73 0.36
N ALA A 58 14.77 -8.14 -0.90
CA ALA A 58 13.92 -7.46 -1.87
C ALA A 58 12.46 -7.28 -1.41
N ILE A 59 11.94 -8.21 -0.59
CA ILE A 59 10.58 -8.14 -0.03
C ILE A 59 10.43 -6.94 0.92
N CYS A 60 11.47 -6.64 1.72
CA CYS A 60 11.46 -5.47 2.58
C CYS A 60 11.39 -4.18 1.77
N PHE A 61 12.15 -4.07 0.69
CA PHE A 61 12.09 -2.89 -0.19
C PHE A 61 10.78 -2.78 -0.95
N ALA A 62 10.19 -3.89 -1.37
CA ALA A 62 8.88 -3.89 -2.03
C ALA A 62 7.81 -3.26 -1.14
N GLY A 63 7.75 -3.61 0.15
CA GLY A 63 6.79 -3.01 1.08
C GLY A 63 7.05 -1.52 1.34
N VAL A 64 8.32 -1.11 1.49
CA VAL A 64 8.70 0.31 1.59
C VAL A 64 8.23 1.08 0.35
N ALA A 65 8.48 0.54 -0.85
CA ALA A 65 8.11 1.17 -2.11
C ALA A 65 6.59 1.31 -2.25
N VAL A 66 5.83 0.27 -1.90
CA VAL A 66 4.35 0.30 -1.96
C VAL A 66 3.78 1.31 -0.98
N LEU A 67 4.25 1.33 0.28
CA LEU A 67 3.76 2.27 1.30
C LEU A 67 4.15 3.71 0.99
N ALA A 68 5.37 3.94 0.52
CA ALA A 68 5.81 5.27 0.10
C ALA A 68 5.04 5.77 -1.13
N ALA A 69 4.80 4.90 -2.12
CA ALA A 69 3.98 5.22 -3.28
C ALA A 69 2.54 5.55 -2.88
N ALA A 70 1.94 4.79 -1.96
CA ALA A 70 0.61 5.09 -1.42
C ALA A 70 0.58 6.45 -0.73
N GLY A 71 1.59 6.77 0.09
CA GLY A 71 1.73 8.08 0.74
C GLY A 71 1.82 9.22 -0.27
N LEU A 72 2.60 9.03 -1.34
CA LEU A 72 2.73 10.00 -2.42
C LEU A 72 1.42 10.18 -3.18
N ILE A 73 0.70 9.09 -3.49
CA ILE A 73 -0.63 9.15 -4.13
C ILE A 73 -1.61 9.93 -3.25
N VAL A 74 -1.61 9.70 -1.92
CA VAL A 74 -2.49 10.43 -0.99
C VAL A 74 -2.15 11.93 -0.94
N LEU A 75 -0.87 12.30 -1.04
CA LEU A 75 -0.44 13.70 -1.12
C LEU A 75 -0.84 14.35 -2.45
N LEU A 76 -0.66 13.63 -3.56
CA LEU A 76 -0.88 14.13 -4.92
C LEU A 76 -2.35 14.07 -5.36
N ALA A 77 -3.19 13.29 -4.69
CA ALA A 77 -4.61 13.24 -4.99
C ALA A 77 -5.16 14.67 -4.93
N GLU A 78 -5.81 15.15 -5.98
CA GLU A 78 -6.51 16.44 -5.92
C GLU A 78 -7.69 16.33 -4.94
N GLU A 79 -8.04 17.39 -4.22
CA GLU A 79 -9.32 17.38 -3.49
C GLU A 79 -10.42 17.34 -4.56
N GLU A 80 -11.04 16.17 -4.76
CA GLU A 80 -12.28 16.09 -5.54
C GLU A 80 -13.30 16.97 -4.82
N THR A 81 -13.47 18.18 -5.33
CA THR A 81 -14.43 19.11 -4.75
C THR A 81 -15.79 18.40 -4.72
N PRO A 82 -16.52 18.45 -3.59
CA PRO A 82 -17.84 17.85 -3.51
C PRO A 82 -18.81 18.46 -4.56
N ALA A 83 -18.45 19.59 -5.17
CA ALA A 83 -19.09 20.14 -6.36
C ALA A 83 -18.87 19.28 -7.62
N ARG A 84 -17.63 18.84 -7.92
CA ARG A 84 -17.31 17.94 -9.05
C ARG A 84 -18.00 16.58 -8.91
N VAL A 85 -17.96 15.98 -7.73
CA VAL A 85 -18.65 14.69 -7.47
C VAL A 85 -20.17 14.82 -7.63
N ARG A 86 -20.75 15.92 -7.13
CA ARG A 86 -22.18 16.21 -7.32
C ARG A 86 -22.54 16.48 -8.79
N ALA A 87 -21.69 17.18 -9.53
CA ALA A 87 -21.87 17.43 -10.95
C ALA A 87 -21.80 16.13 -11.77
N ALA A 88 -20.78 15.30 -11.53
CA ALA A 88 -20.64 13.99 -12.18
C ALA A 88 -21.84 13.07 -11.88
N ARG A 89 -22.31 13.06 -10.62
CA ARG A 89 -23.49 12.28 -10.22
C ARG A 89 -24.79 12.79 -10.85
N LYS A 90 -24.95 14.12 -11.00
CA LYS A 90 -26.06 14.72 -11.77
C LYS A 90 -26.02 14.31 -13.24
N MET A 91 -24.84 14.37 -13.88
CA MET A 91 -24.67 13.94 -15.27
C MET A 91 -24.97 12.45 -15.46
N ALA A 92 -24.50 11.58 -14.55
CA ALA A 92 -24.79 10.15 -14.60
C ALA A 92 -26.29 9.85 -14.49
N ARG A 93 -27.01 10.54 -13.59
CA ARG A 93 -28.47 10.41 -13.48
C ARG A 93 -29.20 10.91 -14.72
N ALA A 94 -28.79 12.04 -15.28
CA ALA A 94 -29.36 12.57 -16.51
C ALA A 94 -29.17 11.58 -17.69
N ARG A 95 -28.00 10.92 -17.76
CA ARG A 95 -27.71 9.91 -18.78
C ARG A 95 -28.59 8.66 -18.65
N LEU A 96 -28.88 8.22 -17.43
CA LEU A 96 -29.81 7.10 -17.18
C LEU A 96 -31.26 7.48 -17.48
N ALA A 97 -31.67 8.72 -17.20
CA ALA A 97 -33.01 9.21 -17.51
C ALA A 97 -33.27 9.34 -19.02
N TRP A 98 -32.21 9.55 -19.81
CA TRP A 98 -32.29 9.69 -21.27
C TRP A 98 -31.95 8.40 -22.02
N ALA A 99 -31.70 7.28 -21.32
CA ALA A 99 -31.48 6.00 -21.96
C ALA A 99 -32.77 5.58 -22.70
N PRO A 100 -32.76 5.46 -24.05
CA PRO A 100 -33.95 5.13 -24.80
C PRO A 100 -34.45 3.75 -24.39
N ARG A 101 -35.69 3.72 -23.89
CA ARG A 101 -36.41 2.51 -23.48
C ARG A 101 -36.73 1.71 -24.74
N SER A 102 -35.78 0.88 -25.16
CA SER A 102 -35.73 0.29 -26.51
C SER A 102 -36.33 -1.11 -26.62
N ASN A 103 -37.18 -1.55 -25.69
CA ASN A 103 -37.65 -2.94 -25.69
C ASN A 103 -39.12 -3.20 -25.26
N GLU A 104 -40.05 -2.26 -25.46
CA GLU A 104 -41.48 -2.51 -25.16
C GLU A 104 -42.28 -3.08 -26.36
N ASN A 105 -41.64 -3.70 -27.36
CA ASN A 105 -42.35 -4.36 -28.47
C ASN A 105 -41.63 -5.64 -28.92
N PHE A 106 -41.91 -6.78 -28.28
CA PHE A 106 -41.87 -8.12 -28.90
C PHE A 106 -42.80 -9.07 -28.14
#